data_AF-A0A7X4DHB0-F1
#
_entry.id   AF-A0A7X4DHB0-F1
#
_cell.length_a   1.000
_cell.length_b   1.000
_cell.length_c   1.000
_cell.angle_alpha   90.00
_cell.angle_beta   90.00
_cell.angle_gamma   90.00
#
_symmetry.space_group_name_H-M   'P 1'
#
loop_
_entity.id
_entity.type
_entity.pdbx_description
1 polymer ?
#
loop_
_entity_poly.entity_id
_entity_poly.type
_entity_poly.pdbx_seq_one_letter_code
_entity_poly.pdbx_strand_id
1 'polypeptide(L)'
;MPNSRAVAGGVAELARSLANQGPAETLRRFNLDGFAGAAAEDVFVALTDMLCPSGGTIDEAIARDAMLEAVADLAAAGVGSFDELSTDDLRELFIGVVSRSIEGKILNEVGTNAVSVPADIAGVERAQNMLHDFVEGCVRDEFEARGGELGNLDGNAIDSFVEDLYSAALELIMVLGDDR
;
A
#
# COMPACT_ATOMS: atom_id res chain seq x y z
N MET A 1 -9.06 5.91 7.87
CA MET A 1 -8.67 4.67 7.15
C MET A 1 -7.92 3.71 8.08
N PRO A 2 -8.60 3.09 9.07
CA PRO A 2 -7.92 2.25 10.07
C PRO A 2 -7.29 0.99 9.47
N ASN A 3 -7.93 0.36 8.47
CA ASN A 3 -7.41 -0.88 7.87
C ASN A 3 -6.22 -0.62 6.95
N SER A 4 -6.24 0.42 6.12
CA SER A 4 -5.08 0.82 5.31
C SER A 4 -3.85 1.15 6.18
N ARG A 5 -4.07 1.83 7.32
CA ARG A 5 -3.00 2.10 8.30
C ARG A 5 -2.47 0.82 8.94
N ALA A 6 -3.35 -0.11 9.31
CA ALA A 6 -2.96 -1.39 9.88
C ALA A 6 -2.09 -2.21 8.91
N VAL A 7 -2.44 -2.24 7.61
CA VAL A 7 -1.65 -2.94 6.59
C VAL A 7 -0.29 -2.26 6.37
N ALA A 8 -0.27 -0.93 6.22
CA ALA A 8 0.98 -0.17 6.08
C ALA A 8 1.90 -0.37 7.31
N GLY A 9 1.33 -0.36 8.52
CA GLY A 9 2.03 -0.67 9.76
C GLY A 9 2.58 -2.10 9.78
N GLY A 10 1.81 -3.07 9.28
CA GLY A 10 2.23 -4.45 9.13
C GLY A 10 3.42 -4.62 8.20
N VAL A 11 3.41 -3.94 7.05
CA VAL A 11 4.52 -3.95 6.08
C VAL A 11 5.78 -3.29 6.66
N ALA A 12 5.64 -2.16 7.35
CA ALA A 12 6.78 -1.53 8.02
C ALA A 12 7.36 -2.40 9.13
N GLU A 13 6.51 -3.09 9.89
CA GLU A 13 6.96 -4.04 10.92
C GLU A 13 7.64 -5.28 10.30
N LEU A 14 7.16 -5.76 9.16
CA LEU A 14 7.81 -6.83 8.39
C LEU A 14 9.23 -6.40 7.98
N ALA A 15 9.37 -5.21 7.40
CA ALA A 15 10.66 -4.66 6.99
C ALA A 15 11.62 -4.51 8.18
N ARG A 16 11.12 -3.99 9.31
CA ARG A 16 11.89 -3.89 10.55
C ARG A 16 12.31 -5.25 11.08
N SER A 17 11.44 -6.26 11.02
CA SER A 17 11.73 -7.61 11.45
C SER A 17 12.82 -8.24 10.58
N LEU A 18 12.72 -8.10 9.25
CA LEU A 18 13.73 -8.58 8.30
C LEU A 18 15.10 -7.96 8.58
N ALA A 19 15.14 -6.63 8.75
CA ALA A 19 16.38 -5.90 9.01
C ALA A 19 17.06 -6.32 10.33
N ASN A 20 16.27 -6.59 11.38
CA ASN A 20 16.81 -6.84 12.72
C ASN A 20 17.05 -8.33 13.03
N GLN A 21 16.26 -9.23 12.45
CA GLN A 21 16.17 -10.64 12.85
C GLN A 21 16.36 -11.61 11.68
N GLY A 22 16.27 -11.11 10.44
CA GLY A 22 16.38 -11.90 9.23
C GLY A 22 15.11 -12.65 8.82
N PRO A 23 15.11 -13.31 7.65
CA PRO A 23 13.92 -13.93 7.05
C PRO A 23 13.29 -15.04 7.90
N ALA A 24 14.09 -15.99 8.38
CA ALA A 24 13.58 -17.15 9.12
C ALA A 24 12.87 -16.76 10.43
N GLU A 25 13.43 -15.84 11.19
CA GLU A 25 12.82 -15.38 12.45
C GLU A 25 11.63 -14.44 12.19
N THR A 26 11.66 -13.70 11.08
CA THR A 26 10.51 -12.92 10.63
C THR A 26 9.33 -13.84 10.29
N LEU A 27 9.55 -14.88 9.48
CA LEU A 27 8.50 -15.86 9.14
C LEU A 27 7.89 -16.47 10.41
N ARG A 28 8.71 -16.84 11.41
CA ARG A 28 8.24 -17.28 12.73
C ARG A 28 7.31 -16.31 13.41
N ARG A 29 7.71 -15.04 13.45
CA ARG A 29 6.94 -13.99 14.10
C ARG A 29 5.55 -13.80 13.50
N PHE A 30 5.42 -14.03 12.20
CA PHE A 30 4.15 -13.98 11.48
C PHE A 30 3.43 -15.35 11.40
N ASN A 31 3.92 -16.38 12.09
CA ASN A 31 3.41 -17.77 12.05
C ASN A 31 3.48 -18.41 10.65
N LEU A 32 4.51 -18.08 9.88
CA LEU A 32 4.77 -18.54 8.52
C LEU A 32 6.05 -19.40 8.41
N ASP A 33 6.48 -20.07 9.49
CA ASP A 33 7.64 -20.98 9.48
C ASP A 33 7.67 -21.96 8.30
N GLY A 34 6.48 -22.42 7.86
CA GLY A 34 6.33 -23.35 6.75
C GLY A 34 6.70 -22.78 5.37
N PHE A 35 6.94 -21.47 5.27
CA PHE A 35 7.31 -20.77 4.03
C PHE A 35 8.81 -20.50 3.92
N ALA A 36 9.65 -21.13 4.74
CA ALA A 36 11.10 -20.99 4.63
C ALA A 36 11.59 -21.37 3.23
N GLY A 37 12.33 -20.47 2.56
CA GLY A 37 12.80 -20.63 1.19
C GLY A 37 11.72 -20.53 0.10
N ALA A 38 10.51 -20.09 0.44
CA ALA A 38 9.45 -19.85 -0.54
C ALA A 38 9.70 -18.56 -1.36
N ALA A 39 8.98 -18.44 -2.48
CA ALA A 39 8.96 -17.20 -3.26
C ALA A 39 8.34 -16.06 -2.43
N ALA A 40 8.83 -14.84 -2.63
CA ALA A 40 8.33 -13.68 -1.91
C ALA A 40 6.83 -13.46 -2.13
N GLU A 41 6.34 -13.69 -3.36
CA GLU A 41 4.92 -13.62 -3.70
C GLU A 41 4.07 -14.53 -2.81
N ASP A 42 4.44 -15.81 -2.67
CA ASP A 42 3.71 -16.78 -1.85
C ASP A 42 3.65 -16.34 -0.37
N VAL A 43 4.77 -15.80 0.14
CA VAL A 43 4.84 -15.27 1.51
C VAL A 43 3.96 -14.05 1.68
N PHE A 44 4.00 -13.09 0.75
CA PHE A 44 3.21 -11.87 0.85
C PHE A 44 1.70 -12.13 0.69
N VAL A 45 1.31 -13.09 -0.16
CA VAL A 45 -0.09 -13.55 -0.25
C VAL A 45 -0.53 -14.14 1.09
N ALA A 46 0.29 -14.99 1.73
CA ALA A 46 -0.01 -15.52 3.06
C ALA A 46 -0.08 -14.43 4.13
N LEU A 47 0.81 -13.43 4.08
CA LEU A 47 0.78 -12.27 4.96
C LEU A 47 -0.48 -11.42 4.77
N THR A 48 -1.04 -11.37 3.56
CA THR A 48 -2.27 -10.62 3.28
C THR A 48 -3.44 -11.10 4.14
N ASP A 49 -3.58 -12.41 4.36
CA ASP A 49 -4.63 -12.96 5.21
C ASP A 49 -4.47 -12.57 6.69
N MET A 50 -3.23 -12.35 7.14
CA MET A 50 -2.91 -11.95 8.50
C MET A 50 -3.07 -10.44 8.71
N LEU A 51 -2.59 -9.63 7.75
CA LEU A 51 -2.58 -8.17 7.82
C LEU A 51 -3.93 -7.56 7.40
N CYS A 52 -4.66 -8.23 6.51
CA CYS A 52 -5.93 -7.78 5.94
C CYS A 52 -7.05 -8.81 6.20
N PRO A 53 -7.42 -9.07 7.47
CA PRO A 53 -8.46 -10.04 7.79
C PRO A 53 -9.81 -9.62 7.19
N SER A 54 -10.57 -10.60 6.71
CA SER A 54 -11.87 -10.38 6.05
C SER A 54 -12.97 -10.09 7.08
N GLY A 55 -13.25 -8.81 7.37
CA GLY A 55 -14.32 -8.38 8.29
C GLY A 55 -15.62 -7.94 7.62
N GLY A 56 -15.63 -7.80 6.29
CA GLY A 56 -16.80 -7.46 5.48
C GLY A 56 -17.02 -5.96 5.22
N THR A 57 -16.10 -5.10 5.62
CA THR A 57 -16.16 -3.65 5.35
C THR A 57 -15.48 -3.28 4.03
N ILE A 58 -15.89 -2.15 3.45
CA ILE A 58 -15.25 -1.62 2.24
C ILE A 58 -13.81 -1.20 2.51
N ASP A 59 -13.51 -0.64 3.69
CA ASP A 59 -12.12 -0.31 4.08
C ASP A 59 -11.20 -1.54 4.09
N GLU A 60 -11.68 -2.69 4.57
CA GLU A 60 -10.90 -3.94 4.55
C GLU A 60 -10.71 -4.44 3.14
N ALA A 61 -11.75 -4.38 2.30
CA ALA A 61 -11.65 -4.76 0.90
C ALA A 61 -10.61 -3.91 0.17
N ILE A 62 -10.61 -2.60 0.37
CA ILE A 62 -9.61 -1.68 -0.20
C ILE A 62 -8.20 -2.00 0.29
N ALA A 63 -8.02 -2.21 1.60
CA ALA A 63 -6.70 -2.50 2.15
C ALA A 63 -6.14 -3.84 1.65
N ARG A 64 -7.02 -4.85 1.50
CA ARG A 64 -6.66 -6.16 0.95
C ARG A 64 -6.31 -6.09 -0.53
N ASP A 65 -7.12 -5.38 -1.31
CA ASP A 65 -6.90 -5.15 -2.74
C ASP A 65 -5.56 -4.44 -2.98
N ALA A 66 -5.30 -3.37 -2.22
CA ALA A 66 -4.04 -2.63 -2.25
C ALA A 66 -2.82 -3.52 -1.96
N MET A 67 -2.92 -4.43 -0.98
CA MET A 67 -1.87 -5.39 -0.68
C MET A 67 -1.63 -6.37 -1.83
N LEU A 68 -2.69 -6.96 -2.38
CA LEU A 68 -2.56 -7.96 -3.44
C LEU A 68 -2.02 -7.37 -4.75
N GLU A 69 -2.46 -6.17 -5.12
CA GLU A 69 -1.96 -5.46 -6.30
C GLU A 69 -0.49 -5.07 -6.14
N ALA A 70 -0.08 -4.58 -4.96
CA ALA A 70 1.34 -4.29 -4.69
C ALA A 70 2.22 -5.54 -4.73
N VAL A 71 1.70 -6.69 -4.28
CA VAL A 71 2.38 -7.98 -4.40
C VAL A 71 2.50 -8.42 -5.86
N ALA A 72 1.45 -8.23 -6.65
CA ALA A 72 1.47 -8.54 -8.08
C ALA A 72 2.49 -7.68 -8.83
N ASP A 73 2.61 -6.40 -8.50
CA ASP A 73 3.62 -5.50 -9.08
C ASP A 73 5.05 -5.97 -8.78
N LEU A 74 5.33 -6.37 -7.53
CA LEU A 74 6.63 -6.94 -7.16
C LEU A 74 6.92 -8.26 -7.88
N ALA A 75 5.93 -9.14 -7.99
CA ALA A 75 6.08 -10.38 -8.74
C ALA A 75 6.37 -10.11 -10.22
N ALA A 76 5.69 -9.14 -10.83
CA ALA A 76 5.93 -8.69 -12.20
C ALA A 76 7.31 -8.05 -12.38
N ALA A 77 7.84 -7.37 -11.35
CA ALA A 77 9.21 -6.86 -11.31
C ALA A 77 10.28 -7.97 -11.15
N GLY A 78 9.86 -9.22 -10.91
CA GLY A 78 10.74 -10.38 -10.83
C GLY A 78 11.38 -10.58 -9.46
N VAL A 79 10.73 -10.13 -8.39
CA VAL A 79 11.16 -10.43 -7.02
C VAL A 79 11.23 -11.95 -6.83
N GLY A 80 12.36 -12.42 -6.32
CA GLY A 80 12.69 -13.84 -6.20
C GLY A 80 12.29 -14.45 -4.86
N SER A 81 13.28 -15.03 -4.18
CA SER A 81 13.08 -15.65 -2.87
C SER A 81 12.76 -14.61 -1.80
N PHE A 82 11.89 -14.95 -0.85
CA PHE A 82 11.66 -14.11 0.33
C PHE A 82 12.95 -13.89 1.14
N ASP A 83 13.85 -14.87 1.13
CA ASP A 83 15.12 -14.79 1.86
C ASP A 83 16.11 -13.79 1.25
N GLU A 84 15.87 -13.37 0.01
CA GLU A 84 16.75 -12.48 -0.77
C GLU A 84 16.16 -11.07 -0.94
N LEU A 85 15.03 -10.77 -0.28
CA LEU A 85 14.40 -9.46 -0.34
C LEU A 85 15.36 -8.35 0.07
N SER A 86 15.47 -7.35 -0.80
CA SER A 86 16.20 -6.13 -0.53
C SER A 86 15.34 -5.12 0.24
N THR A 87 16.01 -4.10 0.81
CA THR A 87 15.31 -2.95 1.38
C THR A 87 14.47 -2.22 0.33
N ASP A 88 14.93 -2.20 -0.92
CA ASP A 88 14.21 -1.55 -2.02
C ASP A 88 12.93 -2.32 -2.36
N ASP A 89 12.96 -3.66 -2.38
CA ASP A 89 11.75 -4.47 -2.62
C ASP A 89 10.67 -4.21 -1.56
N LEU A 90 11.08 -4.14 -0.29
CA LEU A 90 10.18 -3.85 0.83
C LEU A 90 9.65 -2.43 0.79
N ARG A 91 10.48 -1.48 0.34
CA ARG A 91 10.10 -0.09 0.11
C ARG A 91 9.05 0.01 -0.99
N GLU A 92 9.25 -0.65 -2.11
CA GLU A 92 8.29 -0.67 -3.22
C GLU A 92 6.97 -1.33 -2.81
N LEU A 93 7.00 -2.42 -2.03
CA LEU A 93 5.79 -2.97 -1.43
C LEU A 93 5.04 -1.94 -0.58
N PHE A 94 5.75 -1.26 0.32
CA PHE A 94 5.13 -0.28 1.22
C PHE A 94 4.51 0.89 0.45
N ILE A 95 5.25 1.46 -0.50
CA ILE A 95 4.75 2.56 -1.35
C ILE A 95 3.52 2.10 -2.13
N GLY A 96 3.58 0.95 -2.78
CA GLY A 96 2.45 0.39 -3.53
C GLY A 96 1.21 0.20 -2.66
N VAL A 97 1.36 -0.40 -1.47
CA VAL A 97 0.26 -0.62 -0.52
C VAL A 97 -0.40 0.69 -0.09
N VAL A 98 0.40 1.72 0.23
CA VAL A 98 -0.14 3.01 0.71
C VAL A 98 -0.82 3.75 -0.44
N SER A 99 -0.19 3.83 -1.61
CA SER A 99 -0.76 4.51 -2.79
C SER A 99 -2.11 3.91 -3.16
N ARG A 100 -2.16 2.59 -3.33
CA ARG A 100 -3.38 1.86 -3.73
C ARG A 100 -4.48 1.94 -2.68
N SER A 101 -4.11 1.98 -1.40
CA SER A 101 -5.08 2.19 -0.32
C SER A 101 -5.75 3.57 -0.41
N ILE A 102 -4.97 4.62 -0.67
CA ILE A 102 -5.47 6.00 -0.82
C ILE A 102 -6.34 6.11 -2.07
N GLU A 103 -5.87 5.59 -3.20
CA GLU A 103 -6.61 5.55 -4.47
C GLU A 103 -7.96 4.84 -4.32
N GLY A 104 -7.97 3.65 -3.73
CA GLY A 104 -9.19 2.88 -3.51
C GLY A 104 -10.20 3.65 -2.66
N LYS A 105 -9.73 4.44 -1.68
CA LYS A 105 -10.63 5.28 -0.89
C LYS A 105 -11.17 6.47 -1.62
N ILE A 106 -10.33 7.16 -2.33
CA ILE A 106 -10.72 8.25 -3.21
C ILE A 106 -11.78 7.77 -4.20
N LEU A 107 -11.55 6.64 -4.88
CA LEU A 107 -12.48 6.09 -5.86
C LEU A 107 -13.81 5.70 -5.20
N ASN A 108 -13.76 5.12 -4.01
CA ASN A 108 -14.96 4.81 -3.24
C ASN A 108 -15.77 6.08 -2.85
N GLU A 109 -15.10 7.16 -2.45
CA GLU A 109 -15.77 8.41 -2.09
C GLU A 109 -16.27 9.19 -3.30
N VAL A 110 -15.48 9.26 -4.37
CA VAL A 110 -15.85 9.89 -5.66
C VAL A 110 -17.03 9.17 -6.31
N GLY A 111 -17.01 7.83 -6.32
CA GLY A 111 -18.10 7.02 -6.83
C GLY A 111 -19.41 7.17 -6.04
N THR A 112 -19.30 7.51 -4.75
CA THR A 112 -20.46 7.76 -3.88
C THR A 112 -20.97 9.20 -3.96
N ASN A 113 -20.11 10.20 -4.21
CA ASN A 113 -20.41 11.63 -4.11
C ASN A 113 -20.48 12.41 -5.44
N ALA A 114 -20.70 11.73 -6.57
CA ALA A 114 -21.12 12.35 -7.84
C ALA A 114 -20.14 13.33 -8.51
N VAL A 115 -18.83 13.02 -8.52
CA VAL A 115 -17.92 13.68 -9.48
C VAL A 115 -18.21 13.15 -10.88
N SER A 116 -18.23 14.04 -11.88
CA SER A 116 -18.50 13.71 -13.28
C SER A 116 -17.50 12.69 -13.83
N VAL A 117 -17.91 11.43 -13.89
CA VAL A 117 -17.13 10.34 -14.50
C VAL A 117 -16.99 10.59 -16.01
N PRO A 118 -15.81 10.36 -16.61
CA PRO A 118 -15.63 10.43 -18.06
C PRO A 118 -16.69 9.61 -18.82
N ALA A 119 -17.13 10.09 -19.98
CA ALA A 119 -18.24 9.48 -20.74
C ALA A 119 -17.88 8.15 -21.42
N ASP A 120 -16.59 7.77 -21.42
CA ASP A 120 -16.07 6.55 -22.04
C ASP A 120 -15.01 5.88 -21.16
N ILE A 121 -14.80 4.58 -21.41
CA ILE A 121 -13.86 3.72 -20.66
C ILE A 121 -12.43 4.27 -20.74
N ALA A 122 -12.00 4.73 -21.91
CA ALA A 122 -10.65 5.26 -22.11
C ALA A 122 -10.39 6.54 -21.31
N GLY A 123 -11.42 7.33 -21.03
CA GLY A 123 -11.37 8.49 -20.16
C GLY A 123 -11.26 8.10 -18.69
N VAL A 124 -11.97 7.03 -18.27
CA VAL A 124 -11.88 6.47 -16.91
C VAL A 124 -10.47 5.95 -16.65
N GLU A 125 -9.92 5.14 -17.55
CA GLU A 125 -8.55 4.61 -17.43
C GLU A 125 -7.51 5.74 -17.34
N ARG A 126 -7.64 6.78 -18.17
CA ARG A 126 -6.76 7.96 -18.09
C ARG A 126 -6.86 8.68 -16.74
N ALA A 127 -8.06 8.87 -16.22
CA ALA A 127 -8.26 9.50 -14.93
C ALA A 127 -7.68 8.66 -13.78
N GLN A 128 -7.85 7.33 -13.84
CA GLN A 128 -7.27 6.41 -12.87
C GLN A 128 -5.74 6.44 -12.90
N ASN A 129 -5.13 6.42 -14.09
CA ASN A 129 -3.67 6.51 -14.21
C ASN A 129 -3.14 7.85 -13.69
N MET A 130 -3.81 8.97 -13.99
CA MET A 130 -3.43 10.28 -13.46
C MET A 130 -3.51 10.34 -11.93
N LEU A 131 -4.55 9.74 -11.34
CA LEU A 131 -4.69 9.65 -9.90
C LEU A 131 -3.57 8.79 -9.30
N HIS A 132 -3.28 7.65 -9.92
CA HIS A 132 -2.21 6.74 -9.49
C HIS A 132 -0.85 7.43 -9.50
N ASP A 133 -0.45 8.02 -10.64
CA ASP A 133 0.84 8.71 -10.79
C ASP A 133 0.98 9.86 -9.77
N PHE A 134 -0.09 10.61 -9.52
CA PHE A 134 -0.09 11.70 -8.55
C PHE A 134 0.05 11.19 -7.11
N VAL A 135 -0.78 10.23 -6.70
CA VAL A 135 -0.77 9.67 -5.35
C VAL A 135 0.56 9.01 -5.07
N GLU A 136 1.07 8.19 -5.99
CA GLU A 136 2.37 7.54 -5.84
C GLU A 136 3.51 8.55 -5.73
N GLY A 137 3.50 9.61 -6.56
CA GLY A 137 4.46 10.71 -6.46
C GLY A 137 4.45 11.37 -5.08
N CYS A 138 3.28 11.72 -4.55
CA CYS A 138 3.14 12.29 -3.21
C CYS A 138 3.62 11.32 -2.12
N VAL A 139 3.28 10.03 -2.22
CA VAL A 139 3.70 8.99 -1.27
C VAL A 139 5.22 8.87 -1.25
N ARG A 140 5.87 8.86 -2.43
CA ARG A 140 7.32 8.82 -2.56
C ARG A 140 7.98 10.06 -1.96
N ASP A 141 7.48 11.25 -2.27
CA ASP A 141 8.01 12.52 -1.76
C ASP A 141 7.93 12.61 -0.23
N GLU A 142 6.78 12.25 0.35
CA GLU A 142 6.59 12.24 1.80
C GLU A 142 7.44 11.16 2.48
N PHE A 143 7.63 10.00 1.83
CA PHE A 143 8.46 8.93 2.36
C PHE A 143 9.93 9.36 2.44
N GLU A 144 10.42 10.02 1.39
CA GLU A 144 11.76 10.61 1.35
C GLU A 144 11.93 11.75 2.36
N ALA A 145 10.94 12.62 2.51
CA ALA A 145 10.95 13.71 3.49
C ALA A 145 11.10 13.20 4.94
N ARG A 146 10.67 11.97 5.21
CA ARG A 146 10.79 11.28 6.51
C ARG A 146 12.07 10.45 6.66
N GLY A 147 12.99 10.54 5.69
CA GLY A 147 14.31 9.92 5.73
C GLY A 147 14.44 8.63 4.92
N GLY A 148 13.41 8.19 4.20
CA GLY A 148 13.52 7.11 3.21
C GLY A 148 13.79 5.71 3.76
N GLU A 149 13.69 5.52 5.08
CA GLU A 149 14.01 4.26 5.75
C GLU A 149 12.79 3.67 6.49
N LEU A 150 12.25 2.57 5.97
CA LEU A 150 11.09 1.87 6.54
C LEU A 150 11.29 1.46 8.00
N GLY A 151 12.49 1.01 8.37
CA GLY A 151 12.79 0.56 9.73
C GLY A 151 12.56 1.65 10.79
N ASN A 152 12.69 2.92 10.41
CA ASN A 152 12.56 4.08 11.29
C ASN A 152 11.13 4.62 11.39
N LEU A 153 10.20 4.16 10.55
CA LEU A 153 8.80 4.57 10.60
C LEU A 153 8.08 3.85 11.75
N ASP A 154 7.89 4.54 12.87
CA ASP A 154 7.05 4.04 13.95
C ASP A 154 5.54 4.12 13.60
N GLY A 155 4.68 3.51 14.41
CA GLY A 155 3.25 3.46 14.13
C GLY A 155 2.60 4.84 14.04
N ASN A 156 3.06 5.82 14.83
CA ASN A 156 2.53 7.17 14.78
C ASN A 156 2.95 7.88 13.49
N ALA A 157 4.19 7.68 13.05
CA ALA A 157 4.69 8.21 11.78
C ALA A 157 3.88 7.64 10.61
N ILE A 158 3.55 6.35 10.62
CA ILE A 158 2.74 5.70 9.58
C ILE A 158 1.30 6.23 9.60
N ASP A 159 0.71 6.40 10.79
CA ASP A 159 -0.65 6.93 10.94
C ASP A 159 -0.77 8.34 10.38
N SER A 160 0.14 9.24 10.76
CA SER A 160 0.21 10.60 10.21
C SER A 160 0.49 10.58 8.71
N PHE A 161 1.43 9.75 8.24
CA PHE A 161 1.78 9.63 6.82
C PHE A 161 0.56 9.34 5.94
N VAL A 162 -0.19 8.29 6.29
CA VAL A 162 -1.38 7.89 5.52
C VAL A 162 -2.50 8.94 5.64
N GLU A 163 -2.64 9.62 6.78
CA GLU A 163 -3.65 10.67 6.98
C GLU A 163 -3.38 11.95 6.19
N ASP A 164 -2.13 12.40 6.20
CA ASP A 164 -1.69 13.61 5.50
C ASP A 164 -1.86 13.43 3.99
N LEU A 165 -1.40 12.29 3.46
CA LEU A 165 -1.49 11.95 2.03
C LEU A 165 -2.95 11.80 1.57
N TYR A 166 -3.79 11.16 2.38
CA TYR A 166 -5.21 11.05 2.08
C TYR A 166 -5.87 12.42 1.97
N SER A 167 -5.58 13.30 2.93
CA SER A 167 -6.15 14.65 2.98
C SER A 167 -5.71 15.49 1.78
N ALA A 168 -4.43 15.42 1.41
CA ALA A 168 -3.88 16.12 0.25
C ALA A 168 -4.49 15.64 -1.08
N ALA A 169 -4.63 14.32 -1.24
CA ALA A 169 -5.21 13.75 -2.44
C ALA A 169 -6.71 14.06 -2.57
N LEU A 170 -7.45 14.10 -1.45
CA LEU A 170 -8.84 14.54 -1.44
C LEU A 170 -8.98 16.03 -1.78
N GLU A 171 -8.11 16.88 -1.25
CA GLU A 171 -8.09 18.33 -1.56
C GLU A 171 -7.89 18.57 -3.06
N LEU A 172 -6.94 17.86 -3.70
CA LEU A 172 -6.73 17.97 -5.14
C LEU A 172 -8.01 17.64 -5.92
N ILE A 173 -8.71 16.57 -5.53
CA ILE A 173 -9.91 16.12 -6.24
C ILE A 173 -11.06 17.10 -6.06
N MET A 174 -11.18 17.70 -4.88
CA MET A 174 -12.14 18.78 -4.66
C MET A 174 -11.83 19.98 -5.56
N VAL A 175 -10.56 20.42 -5.66
CA VAL A 175 -10.16 21.52 -6.55
C VAL A 175 -10.45 21.20 -8.01
N LEU A 176 -10.12 20.00 -8.49
CA LEU A 176 -10.41 19.56 -9.86
C LEU A 176 -11.91 19.41 -10.13
N GLY A 177 -12.72 19.16 -9.09
CA GLY A 177 -14.18 19.08 -9.17
C GLY A 177 -14.87 20.45 -9.18
N ASP A 178 -14.29 21.43 -8.48
CA ASP A 178 -14.82 22.79 -8.28
C ASP A 178 -14.50 23.76 -9.43
N ASP A 179 -13.58 23.42 -10.34
CA ASP A 179 -13.22 24.23 -11.54
C ASP A 179 -14.32 24.21 -12.63
N ARG A 180 -15.60 24.31 -12.23
CA ARG A 180 -16.79 24.38 -13.09
C ARG A 180 -17.45 25.76 -13.10
#